data_AF-A0A1C2AW10-F1
#
_entry.id   AF-A0A1C2AW10-F1
#
_cell.length_a   1.000
_cell.length_b   1.000
_cell.length_c   1.000
_cell.angle_alpha   90.00
_cell.angle_beta   90.00
_cell.angle_gamma   90.00
#
_symmetry.space_group_name_H-M   'P 1'
#
loop_
_entity.id
_entity.type
_entity.pdbx_description
1 polymer ?
#
loop_
_entity_poly.entity_id
_entity_poly.type
_entity_poly.pdbx_seq_one_letter_code
_entity_poly.pdbx_strand_id
1 'polypeptide(L)'
;PEYNINLGSHYIAGLISNYKGSYPFATAAYNAGPKRVKYWKKLNKDPQKKQIDYVDWIELIKFKETRNYVQRVLENYNVYRYILSQKPIYLSDFFKNKPLY
;
A
#
# COMPACT_ATOMS: atom_id res chain seq x y z
N PRO A 1 16.68 -14.83 -10.62
CA PRO A 1 16.16 -13.53 -10.14
C PRO A 1 14.89 -13.07 -10.89
N GLU A 2 14.93 -13.11 -12.22
CA GLU A 2 13.86 -12.63 -13.11
C GLU A 2 12.49 -13.26 -12.83
N TYR A 3 12.41 -14.58 -12.66
CA TYR A 3 11.15 -15.27 -12.34
C TYR A 3 10.46 -14.72 -11.08
N ASN A 4 11.22 -14.53 -10.00
CA ASN A 4 10.66 -14.00 -8.74
C ASN A 4 10.20 -12.54 -8.88
N ILE A 5 10.92 -11.75 -9.68
CA ILE A 5 10.55 -10.36 -9.98
C ILE A 5 9.24 -10.33 -10.77
N ASN A 6 9.10 -11.17 -11.79
CA ASN A 6 7.89 -11.25 -12.60
C ASN A 6 6.68 -11.70 -11.76
N LEU A 7 6.86 -12.75 -10.96
CA LEU A 7 5.79 -13.25 -10.09
C LEU A 7 5.37 -12.20 -9.05
N GLY A 8 6.34 -11.57 -8.37
CA GLY A 8 6.08 -10.53 -7.37
C GLY A 8 5.41 -9.30 -7.98
N SER A 9 5.88 -8.86 -9.15
CA SER A 9 5.33 -7.71 -9.90
C SER A 9 3.90 -7.97 -10.35
N HIS A 10 3.63 -9.16 -10.88
CA HIS A 10 2.28 -9.57 -11.26
C HIS A 10 1.34 -9.61 -10.05
N TYR A 11 1.81 -10.18 -8.93
CA TYR A 11 1.01 -10.28 -7.72
C TYR A 11 0.68 -8.90 -7.13
N ILE A 12 1.66 -8.01 -6.98
CA ILE A 12 1.39 -6.65 -6.46
C ILE A 12 0.51 -5.83 -7.40
N ALA A 13 0.68 -5.95 -8.73
CA ALA A 13 -0.20 -5.29 -9.70
C ALA A 13 -1.65 -5.75 -9.55
N GLY A 14 -1.86 -7.07 -9.38
CA GLY A 14 -3.18 -7.63 -9.08
C GLY A 14 -3.78 -7.07 -7.79
N LEU A 15 -2.97 -6.94 -6.73
CA LEU A 15 -3.43 -6.34 -5.46
C LEU A 15 -3.80 -4.86 -5.62
N ILE A 16 -2.98 -4.06 -6.31
CA ILE A 16 -3.28 -2.64 -6.57
C ILE A 16 -4.61 -2.51 -7.32
N SER A 17 -4.84 -3.34 -8.34
CA SER A 17 -6.10 -3.38 -9.08
C SER A 17 -7.28 -3.76 -8.17
N ASN A 18 -7.16 -4.85 -7.41
CA ASN A 18 -8.19 -5.34 -6.49
C ASN A 18 -8.56 -4.32 -5.41
N TYR A 19 -7.60 -3.50 -4.97
CA TYR A 19 -7.80 -2.43 -4.01
C TYR A 19 -8.03 -1.06 -4.65
N LYS A 20 -8.41 -0.99 -5.93
CA LYS A 20 -8.79 0.25 -6.64
C LYS A 20 -7.71 1.34 -6.54
N GLY A 21 -6.45 0.95 -6.69
CA GLY A 21 -5.31 1.87 -6.60
C GLY A 21 -4.88 2.23 -5.18
N SER A 22 -5.43 1.62 -4.13
CA SER A 22 -4.98 1.86 -2.75
C SER A 22 -3.66 1.14 -2.47
N TYR A 23 -2.56 1.89 -2.50
CA TYR A 23 -1.23 1.37 -2.18
C TYR A 23 -1.12 0.87 -0.74
N PRO A 24 -1.64 1.56 0.30
CA PRO A 24 -1.62 1.05 1.68
C PRO A 24 -2.29 -0.33 1.83
N PHE A 25 -3.42 -0.56 1.15
CA PHE A 25 -4.09 -1.86 1.18
C PHE A 25 -3.33 -2.92 0.39
N ALA A 26 -2.81 -2.56 -0.79
CA ALA A 26 -2.06 -3.48 -1.62
C ALA A 26 -0.76 -3.94 -0.95
N THR A 27 0.02 -3.03 -0.36
CA THR A 27 1.27 -3.38 0.36
C THR A 27 0.99 -4.18 1.64
N ALA A 28 -0.06 -3.82 2.39
CA ALA A 28 -0.50 -4.60 3.54
C ALA A 28 -0.94 -6.02 3.14
N ALA A 29 -1.66 -6.17 2.03
CA ALA A 29 -2.10 -7.47 1.52
C ALA A 29 -0.94 -8.30 0.95
N TYR A 30 0.09 -7.66 0.41
CA TYR A 30 1.29 -8.36 -0.07
C TYR A 30 2.05 -9.03 1.08
N ASN A 31 2.22 -8.33 2.22
CA ASN A 31 2.91 -8.87 3.40
C ASN A 31 2.01 -9.77 4.25
N ALA A 32 0.76 -9.37 4.51
CA ALA A 32 -0.10 -10.00 5.51
C ALA A 32 -1.25 -10.82 4.91
N GLY A 33 -1.47 -10.73 3.60
CA GLY A 33 -2.53 -11.43 2.88
C GLY A 33 -3.87 -10.65 2.80
N PRO A 34 -4.62 -10.76 1.69
CA PRO A 34 -5.89 -10.03 1.50
C PRO A 34 -6.96 -10.29 2.57
N LYS A 35 -6.98 -11.51 3.14
CA LYS A 35 -7.91 -11.88 4.23
C LYS A 35 -7.69 -11.01 5.47
N ARG A 36 -6.45 -10.67 5.81
CA ARG A 36 -6.12 -9.80 6.97
C ARG A 36 -6.53 -8.36 6.71
N VAL A 37 -6.26 -7.83 5.52
CA VAL A 37 -6.73 -6.48 5.14
C VAL A 37 -8.25 -6.39 5.19
N LYS A 38 -8.98 -7.40 4.68
CA LYS A 38 -10.46 -7.46 4.80
C LYS A 38 -10.93 -7.42 6.26
N TYR A 39 -10.23 -8.11 7.15
CA TYR A 39 -10.52 -8.09 8.58
C TYR A 39 -10.24 -6.71 9.20
N TRP A 40 -9.09 -6.10 8.92
CA TRP A 40 -8.75 -4.77 9.44
C TRP A 40 -9.64 -3.66 8.91
N LYS A 41 -10.12 -3.73 7.65
CA LYS A 41 -11.12 -2.79 7.12
C LYS A 41 -12.45 -2.84 7.89
N LYS A 42 -12.81 -4.00 8.45
CA LYS A 42 -14.01 -4.13 9.30
C LYS A 42 -13.77 -3.57 10.70
N LEU A 43 -12.59 -3.82 11.27
CA LEU A 43 -12.25 -3.44 12.64
C LEU A 43 -11.88 -1.95 12.77
N ASN A 44 -11.09 -1.43 11.83
CA ASN A 44 -10.45 -0.11 11.89
C ASN A 44 -11.16 0.94 11.03
N LYS A 45 -12.35 0.63 10.51
CA LYS A 45 -13.06 1.38 9.45
C LYS A 45 -12.34 1.34 8.10
N ASP A 46 -12.97 1.91 7.06
CA ASP A 46 -12.50 1.86 5.68
C ASP A 46 -12.13 3.26 5.14
N PRO A 47 -10.83 3.56 4.93
CA PRO A 47 -10.38 4.77 4.24
C PRO A 47 -11.02 5.00 2.86
N GLN A 48 -11.33 3.94 2.12
CA GLN A 48 -11.97 4.07 0.79
C GLN A 48 -13.39 4.61 0.87
N LYS A 49 -14.02 4.48 2.04
CA LYS A 49 -15.34 5.01 2.35
C LYS A 49 -15.27 6.33 3.11
N LYS A 50 -14.08 6.95 3.21
CA LYS A 50 -13.82 8.19 3.96
C LYS A 50 -14.21 8.10 5.44
N GLN A 51 -14.15 6.90 6.03
CA GLN A 51 -14.51 6.68 7.44
C GLN A 51 -13.34 6.97 8.41
N ILE A 52 -12.12 7.03 7.86
CA ILE A 52 -10.85 7.27 8.56
C ILE A 52 -9.79 7.65 7.50
N ASP A 53 -8.72 8.34 7.89
CA ASP A 53 -7.59 8.59 7.02
C ASP A 53 -6.73 7.32 6.80
N TYR A 54 -5.99 7.25 5.69
CA TYR A 54 -5.09 6.13 5.43
C TYR A 54 -3.92 6.03 6.41
N VAL A 55 -3.35 7.15 6.85
CA VAL A 55 -2.26 7.18 7.82
C VAL A 55 -2.73 6.57 9.13
N ASP A 56 -3.88 7.04 9.65
CA ASP A 56 -4.48 6.47 10.87
C ASP A 56 -4.80 4.97 10.71
N TRP A 57 -5.33 4.57 9.54
CA TRP A 57 -5.61 3.16 9.29
C TRP A 57 -4.34 2.29 9.30
N ILE A 58 -3.23 2.80 8.76
CA ILE A 58 -1.92 2.12 8.80
C ILE A 58 -1.47 1.95 10.26
N GLU A 59 -1.57 3.00 11.08
CA GLU A 59 -1.22 2.94 12.51
C GLU A 59 -2.06 1.93 13.29
N LEU A 60 -3.31 1.69 12.88
CA LEU A 60 -4.20 0.70 13.48
C LEU A 60 -3.97 -0.74 12.99
N ILE A 61 -3.07 -0.99 12.02
CA ILE A 61 -2.71 -2.36 11.61
C ILE A 61 -2.20 -3.13 12.83
N LYS A 62 -2.86 -4.24 13.17
CA LYS A 62 -2.59 -4.99 14.41
C LYS A 62 -1.18 -5.57 14.47
N PHE A 63 -0.64 -5.98 13.33
CA PHE A 63 0.69 -6.58 13.27
C PHE A 63 1.75 -5.50 13.11
N LYS A 64 2.58 -5.33 14.15
CA LYS A 64 3.66 -4.34 14.16
C LYS A 64 4.61 -4.52 12.96
N GLU A 65 4.93 -5.76 12.61
CA GLU A 65 5.74 -6.06 11.43
C GLU A 65 5.10 -5.53 10.14
N THR A 66 3.83 -5.85 9.90
CA THR A 66 3.10 -5.39 8.71
C THR A 66 2.96 -3.87 8.68
N ARG A 67 2.69 -3.23 9.82
CA ARG A 67 2.64 -1.76 9.91
C ARG A 67 3.97 -1.13 9.46
N ASN A 68 5.07 -1.59 10.05
CA ASN A 68 6.41 -1.11 9.70
C ASN A 68 6.75 -1.41 8.22
N TYR A 69 6.34 -2.57 7.72
CA TYR A 69 6.53 -2.95 6.32
C TYR A 69 5.82 -1.97 5.37
N VAL A 70 4.55 -1.67 5.64
CA VAL A 70 3.75 -0.73 4.80
C VAL A 70 4.40 0.65 4.78
N GLN A 71 4.76 1.19 5.94
CA GLN A 71 5.42 2.49 6.04
C GLN A 71 6.73 2.53 5.22
N ARG A 72 7.61 1.54 5.41
CA ARG A 72 8.91 1.46 4.71
C ARG A 72 8.76 1.30 3.20
N VAL A 73 7.78 0.53 2.73
CA VAL A 73 7.56 0.33 1.29
C VAL A 73 7.07 1.63 0.63
N LEU A 74 6.13 2.34 1.27
CA LEU A 74 5.61 3.60 0.74
C LEU A 74 6.68 4.69 0.73
N GLU A 75 7.50 4.78 1.78
CA GLU A 75 8.64 5.69 1.86
C GLU A 75 9.66 5.39 0.75
N ASN A 76 10.11 4.13 0.64
CA ASN A 76 11.09 3.75 -0.38
C ASN A 76 10.57 3.97 -1.79
N TYR A 77 9.29 3.68 -2.06
CA TYR A 77 8.72 3.93 -3.38
C TYR A 77 8.75 5.42 -3.73
N ASN A 78 8.47 6.33 -2.77
CA ASN A 78 8.62 7.77 -2.98
C ASN A 78 10.08 8.14 -3.31
N VAL A 79 11.04 7.62 -2.53
CA VAL A 79 12.48 7.83 -2.75
C VAL A 79 12.89 7.38 -4.16
N TYR A 80 12.50 6.19 -4.60
CA TYR A 80 12.81 5.70 -5.95
C TYR A 80 12.17 6.54 -7.05
N ARG A 81 10.92 7.00 -6.85
CA ARG A 81 10.27 7.93 -7.80
C ARG A 81 11.02 9.24 -7.91
N TYR A 82 11.52 9.78 -6.79
CA TYR A 82 12.35 10.98 -6.78
C TYR A 82 13.67 10.74 -7.54
N ILE A 83 14.39 9.67 -7.24
CA ILE A 83 15.67 9.33 -7.91
C ILE A 83 15.49 9.21 -9.42
N LEU A 84 14.42 8.55 -9.88
CA LEU A 84 14.16 8.32 -11.30
C LEU A 84 13.66 9.57 -12.05
N SER A 85 12.85 10.41 -11.40
CA SER A 85 12.24 11.58 -12.06
C SER A 85 13.05 12.87 -11.88
N GLN A 86 13.92 12.92 -10.88
CA GLN A 86 14.63 14.12 -10.41
C GLN A 86 13.70 15.32 -10.13
N LYS A 87 12.45 15.03 -9.73
CA LYS A 87 11.42 16.02 -9.40
C LYS A 87 10.81 15.73 -8.05
N PRO A 88 10.37 16.75 -7.28
CA PRO A 88 9.66 16.53 -6.03
C PRO A 88 8.43 15.62 -6.20
N ILE A 89 8.29 14.61 -5.35
CA ILE A 89 7.15 13.68 -5.33
C ILE A 89 6.40 13.84 -4.01
N TYR A 90 5.13 14.22 -4.06
CA TYR A 90 4.32 14.40 -2.86
C TYR A 90 3.87 13.06 -2.27
N LEU A 91 4.14 12.85 -0.97
CA LEU A 91 3.72 11.64 -0.24
C LEU A 91 2.20 11.44 -0.24
N SER A 92 1.43 12.52 -0.31
CA SER A 92 -0.04 12.47 -0.34
C SER A 92 -0.62 11.62 -1.46
N ASP A 93 0.14 11.35 -2.52
CA ASP A 93 -0.34 10.59 -3.66
C ASP A 93 -0.56 9.10 -3.34
N PHE A 94 0.10 8.54 -2.32
CA PHE A 94 -0.13 7.16 -1.86
C PHE A 94 -1.45 6.96 -1.11
N PHE A 95 -2.00 8.03 -0.55
CA PHE A 95 -3.19 7.99 0.31
C PHE A 95 -4.47 8.29 -0.47
N LYS A 96 -4.46 8.00 -1.78
CA LYS A 96 -5.59 8.20 -2.70
C LYS A 96 -6.03 6.86 -3.30
N ASN A 97 -7.31 6.76 -3.67
CA ASN A 97 -7.87 5.60 -4.37
C ASN A 97 -7.66 5.71 -5.87
N LYS A 98 -6.40 5.83 -6.29
CA LYS A 98 -6.02 6.06 -7.68
C LYS A 98 -4.67 5.39 -7.94
N PRO A 99 -4.55 4.51 -8.95
CA PRO A 99 -3.25 4.01 -9.40
C PRO A 99 -2.30 5.16 -9.74
N LEU A 100 -1.00 4.99 -9.49
CA LEU A 100 0.04 6.00 -9.76
C LEU A 100 0.74 5.83 -11.12
N TYR A 101 0.19 4.95 -11.96
CA TYR A 101 0.57 4.70 -13.33
C TYR A 101 -0.57 5.07 -14.28
#